data_AF-A0A976DVW2-F1
#
_entry.id   AF-A0A976DVW2-F1
#
_cell.length_a   1.000
_cell.length_b   1.000
_cell.length_c   1.000
_cell.angle_alpha   90.00
_cell.angle_beta   90.00
_cell.angle_gamma   90.00
#
_symmetry.space_group_name_H-M   'P 1'
#
loop_
_entity.id
_entity.type
_entity.pdbx_description
1 polymer ?
#
loop_
_entity_poly.entity_id
_entity_poly.type
_entity_poly.pdbx_seq_one_letter_code
_entity_poly.pdbx_strand_id
1 'polypeptide(L)'
;MNKAITDGLVLMPPPFSAGLNLWSRENGTPGSASYQGQANASLVSNDQDFAGCLELQKTEATQRLRSYAQTPTQGGLYLRVTARLKAIAGNLPSVRIAAWAGDIAGANVATVTQVGPTVPLTTYGEVVTVSAIISIAARTGVDMAWTTQVTYAHVGLDLIGPNGGIVRIDDIEVEDVTNIFIRKLMDWVDVRDYGALGNGTTNDVAAFLAADADAQGREILVSGGVFRLTSDVTI
;
A
#
# COMPACT_ATOMS: atom_id res chain seq x y z
N MET A 1 -21.88 18.66 -0.76
CA MET A 1 -21.81 17.49 -1.67
C MET A 1 -20.51 16.78 -1.32
N ASN A 2 -20.56 15.67 -0.59
CA ASN A 2 -19.35 14.97 -0.14
C ASN A 2 -18.75 14.21 -1.32
N LYS A 3 -17.71 14.77 -1.95
CA LYS A 3 -16.89 14.01 -2.88
C LYS A 3 -16.07 13.04 -2.04
N ALA A 4 -16.21 11.73 -2.26
CA ALA A 4 -15.29 10.78 -1.67
C ALA A 4 -13.88 11.15 -2.13
N ILE A 5 -12.89 11.13 -1.22
CA ILE A 5 -11.47 11.42 -1.52
C ILE A 5 -10.97 10.57 -2.70
N THR A 6 -11.63 9.45 -3.00
CA THR A 6 -11.32 8.48 -4.04
C THR A 6 -12.09 8.63 -5.34
N ASP A 7 -13.01 9.59 -5.46
CA ASP A 7 -13.78 9.79 -6.69
C ASP A 7 -12.86 10.14 -7.89
N GLY A 8 -12.70 9.19 -8.80
CA GLY A 8 -11.81 9.26 -9.97
C GLY A 8 -10.43 8.60 -9.80
N LEU A 9 -10.10 8.04 -8.64
CA LEU A 9 -8.83 7.33 -8.43
C LEU A 9 -8.93 5.85 -8.85
N VAL A 10 -7.95 5.38 -9.61
CA VAL A 10 -7.76 3.95 -9.89
C VAL A 10 -6.82 3.38 -8.83
N LEU A 11 -7.38 2.68 -7.84
CA LEU A 11 -6.63 2.12 -6.73
C LEU A 11 -6.17 0.69 -6.98
N MET A 12 -7.07 -0.09 -7.61
CA MET A 12 -6.90 -1.53 -7.80
C MET A 12 -5.81 -1.84 -8.84
N PRO A 13 -4.83 -2.69 -8.49
CA PRO A 13 -3.96 -3.33 -9.46
C PRO A 13 -4.78 -4.12 -10.50
N PRO A 14 -4.26 -4.30 -11.72
CA PRO A 14 -4.88 -5.19 -12.69
C PRO A 14 -4.85 -6.64 -12.17
N PRO A 15 -5.90 -7.45 -12.41
CA PRO A 15 -5.88 -8.85 -12.03
C PRO A 15 -4.76 -9.59 -12.76
N PHE A 16 -4.24 -10.68 -12.19
CA PHE A 16 -3.21 -11.50 -12.83
C PHE A 16 -3.66 -12.03 -14.20
N SER A 17 -4.95 -12.32 -14.34
CA SER A 17 -5.56 -12.75 -15.61
C SER A 17 -5.43 -11.75 -16.75
N ALA A 18 -5.18 -10.46 -16.46
CA ALA A 18 -4.90 -9.44 -17.47
C ALA A 18 -3.48 -9.53 -18.06
N GLY A 19 -2.59 -10.35 -17.48
CA GLY A 19 -1.27 -10.66 -18.02
C GLY A 19 -0.12 -10.37 -17.06
N LEU A 20 0.86 -11.27 -17.03
CA LEU A 20 2.05 -11.17 -16.16
C LEU A 20 3.07 -10.11 -16.64
N ASN A 21 2.86 -9.51 -17.81
CA ASN A 21 3.57 -8.31 -18.22
C ASN A 21 3.20 -7.07 -17.38
N LEU A 22 2.07 -7.10 -16.66
CA LEU A 22 1.62 -6.04 -15.75
C LEU A 22 2.13 -6.20 -14.32
N TRP A 23 2.93 -7.24 -14.07
CA TRP A 23 3.49 -7.57 -12.78
C TRP A 23 5.01 -7.64 -12.85
N SER A 24 5.68 -6.83 -12.05
CA SER A 24 7.12 -6.74 -11.93
C SER A 24 7.66 -7.72 -10.90
N ARG A 25 8.83 -8.29 -11.21
CA ARG A 25 9.64 -9.07 -10.28
C ARG A 25 10.61 -8.21 -9.45
N GLU A 26 10.56 -6.89 -9.62
CA GLU A 26 11.40 -5.92 -8.93
C GLU A 26 10.51 -4.89 -8.19
N ASN A 27 10.61 -3.60 -8.52
CA ASN A 27 9.93 -2.51 -7.82
C ASN A 27 8.64 -2.02 -8.52
N GLY A 28 8.30 -2.55 -9.70
CA GLY A 28 7.16 -2.04 -10.49
C GLY A 28 7.43 -0.73 -11.23
N THR A 29 8.64 -0.18 -11.14
CA THR A 29 9.04 1.07 -11.80
C THR A 29 9.32 0.87 -13.30
N PRO A 30 9.25 1.94 -14.12
CA PRO A 30 9.67 1.87 -15.52
C PRO A 30 11.06 1.24 -15.69
N GLY A 31 11.18 0.29 -16.61
CA GLY A 31 12.44 -0.43 -16.87
C GLY A 31 12.68 -1.66 -15.99
N SER A 32 11.91 -1.87 -14.91
CA SER A 32 11.99 -3.12 -14.13
C SER A 32 11.56 -4.33 -14.95
N ALA A 33 12.14 -5.50 -14.66
CA ALA A 33 11.75 -6.75 -15.32
C ALA A 33 10.35 -7.23 -14.88
N SER A 34 9.59 -7.80 -15.82
CA SER A 34 8.24 -8.35 -15.59
C SER A 34 8.24 -9.85 -15.37
N TYR A 35 7.12 -10.41 -14.91
CA TYR A 35 6.87 -11.84 -14.80
C TYR A 35 6.46 -12.50 -16.11
N GLN A 36 6.31 -11.74 -17.20
CA GLN A 36 5.99 -12.31 -18.51
C GLN A 36 7.04 -13.33 -18.94
N GLY A 37 6.57 -14.53 -19.30
CA GLY A 37 7.42 -15.62 -19.80
C GLY A 37 8.42 -16.19 -18.78
N GLN A 38 8.26 -15.92 -17.49
CA GLN A 38 9.15 -16.47 -16.47
C GLN A 38 8.82 -17.92 -16.16
N ALA A 39 9.84 -18.77 -16.15
CA ALA A 39 9.68 -20.21 -15.92
C ALA A 39 9.15 -20.54 -14.50
N ASN A 40 9.36 -19.64 -13.54
CA ASN A 40 8.90 -19.80 -12.16
C ASN A 40 7.51 -19.17 -11.91
N ALA A 41 6.81 -18.66 -12.93
CA ALA A 41 5.51 -18.02 -12.77
C ALA A 41 4.51 -18.51 -13.84
N SER A 42 3.28 -18.81 -13.44
CA SER A 42 2.22 -19.20 -14.38
C SER A 42 0.84 -18.76 -13.90
N LEU A 43 -0.07 -18.55 -14.86
CA LEU A 43 -1.48 -18.31 -14.56
C LEU A 43 -2.21 -19.63 -14.44
N VAL A 44 -2.97 -19.80 -13.35
CA VAL A 44 -3.87 -20.91 -13.10
C VAL A 44 -5.29 -20.39 -13.22
N SER A 45 -6.14 -21.03 -14.03
CA SER A 45 -7.50 -20.53 -14.33
C SER A 45 -8.62 -21.21 -13.54
N ASN A 46 -8.30 -22.26 -12.78
CA ASN A 46 -9.27 -23.13 -12.12
C ASN A 46 -8.82 -23.60 -10.73
N ASP A 47 -8.16 -22.73 -9.97
CA ASP A 47 -7.87 -22.99 -8.57
C ASP A 47 -9.18 -23.06 -7.74
N GLN A 48 -9.25 -24.00 -6.80
CA GLN A 48 -10.48 -24.23 -6.01
C GLN A 48 -10.85 -23.07 -5.09
N ASP A 49 -9.88 -22.27 -4.64
CA ASP A 49 -10.10 -21.19 -3.68
C ASP A 49 -10.14 -19.81 -4.35
N PHE A 50 -9.43 -19.65 -5.47
CA PHE A 50 -9.23 -18.36 -6.14
C PHE A 50 -9.83 -18.28 -7.54
N ALA A 51 -10.28 -19.39 -8.11
CA ALA A 51 -10.57 -19.53 -9.54
C ALA A 51 -9.35 -19.16 -10.41
N GLY A 52 -9.18 -17.89 -10.79
CA GLY A 52 -8.00 -17.39 -11.50
C GLY A 52 -6.95 -16.88 -10.53
N CYS A 53 -5.71 -17.40 -10.58
CA CYS A 53 -4.64 -16.93 -9.70
C CYS A 53 -3.24 -17.04 -10.34
N LEU A 54 -2.25 -16.41 -9.71
CA LEU A 54 -0.83 -16.59 -10.03
C LEU A 54 -0.27 -17.77 -9.23
N GLU A 55 0.35 -18.74 -9.91
CA GLU A 55 1.25 -19.71 -9.27
C GLU A 55 2.70 -19.24 -9.45
N LEU A 56 3.43 -19.12 -8.34
CA LEU A 56 4.79 -18.59 -8.29
C LEU A 56 5.69 -19.50 -7.47
N GLN A 57 6.82 -19.91 -8.06
CA GLN A 57 7.91 -20.56 -7.34
C GLN A 57 8.92 -19.51 -6.88
N LYS A 58 9.19 -19.49 -5.57
CA LYS A 58 10.17 -18.60 -4.95
C LYS A 58 11.59 -19.05 -5.27
N THR A 59 12.35 -18.20 -5.95
CA THR A 59 13.75 -18.50 -6.36
C THR A 59 14.77 -17.52 -5.81
N GLU A 60 14.33 -16.38 -5.28
CA GLU A 60 15.20 -15.31 -4.77
C GLU A 60 15.05 -15.15 -3.26
N ALA A 61 16.08 -14.65 -2.56
CA ALA A 61 16.04 -14.43 -1.11
C ALA A 61 14.81 -13.59 -0.67
N THR A 62 14.54 -12.51 -1.41
CA THR A 62 13.27 -11.79 -1.39
C THR A 62 12.69 -11.81 -2.79
N GLN A 63 11.64 -12.60 -3.01
CA GLN A 63 10.92 -12.61 -4.29
C GLN A 63 9.90 -11.50 -4.26
N ARG A 64 10.11 -10.45 -5.07
CA ARG A 64 9.19 -9.32 -5.15
C ARG A 64 8.10 -9.58 -6.17
N LEU A 65 6.89 -9.19 -5.85
CA LEU A 65 5.77 -9.11 -6.79
C LEU A 65 5.19 -7.70 -6.64
N ARG A 66 5.27 -6.89 -7.69
CA ARG A 66 4.80 -5.50 -7.69
C ARG A 66 3.97 -5.21 -8.91
N SER A 67 2.87 -4.49 -8.76
CA SER A 67 2.12 -3.98 -9.90
C SER A 67 2.90 -2.86 -10.58
N TYR A 68 2.88 -2.81 -11.92
CA TYR A 68 3.32 -1.60 -12.65
C TYR A 68 2.31 -0.45 -12.54
N ALA A 69 1.07 -0.72 -12.15
CA ALA A 69 0.10 0.34 -11.90
C ALA A 69 0.58 1.23 -10.76
N GLN A 70 0.38 2.53 -10.92
CA GLN A 70 0.62 3.50 -9.86
C GLN A 70 -0.65 3.65 -9.04
N THR A 71 -0.62 3.19 -7.80
CA THR A 71 -1.68 3.42 -6.82
C THR A 71 -1.47 4.80 -6.19
N PRO A 72 -2.35 5.78 -6.43
CA PRO A 72 -2.18 7.13 -5.90
C PRO A 72 -2.28 7.16 -4.37
N THR A 73 -1.49 8.02 -3.72
CA THR A 73 -1.57 8.29 -2.29
C THR A 73 -1.68 9.79 -2.04
N GLN A 74 -2.56 10.19 -1.12
CA GLN A 74 -2.76 11.59 -0.76
C GLN A 74 -3.23 11.75 0.69
N GLY A 75 -3.19 12.98 1.20
CA GLY A 75 -3.64 13.29 2.56
C GLY A 75 -5.10 12.89 2.75
N GLY A 76 -5.43 12.38 3.94
CA GLY A 76 -6.77 11.89 4.26
C GLY A 76 -7.11 10.51 3.67
N LEU A 77 -6.28 9.92 2.81
CA LEU A 77 -6.52 8.60 2.24
C LEU A 77 -5.88 7.49 3.09
N TYR A 78 -6.65 6.43 3.36
CA TYR A 78 -6.16 5.21 3.99
C TYR A 78 -6.44 4.02 3.07
N LEU A 79 -5.38 3.40 2.56
CA LEU A 79 -5.47 2.29 1.63
C LEU A 79 -5.14 0.99 2.34
N ARG A 80 -6.08 0.04 2.33
CA ARG A 80 -5.79 -1.34 2.72
C ARG A 80 -5.39 -2.11 1.49
N VAL A 81 -4.17 -2.64 1.50
CA VAL A 81 -3.73 -3.62 0.52
C VAL A 81 -3.96 -5.01 1.11
N THR A 82 -4.63 -5.89 0.37
CA THR A 82 -4.92 -7.26 0.78
C THR A 82 -4.43 -8.24 -0.28
N ALA A 83 -3.80 -9.32 0.15
CA ALA A 83 -3.49 -10.46 -0.71
C ALA A 83 -3.88 -11.75 -0.01
N ARG A 84 -4.49 -12.67 -0.76
CA ARG A 84 -4.79 -14.03 -0.30
C ARG A 84 -3.86 -14.99 -1.03
N LEU A 85 -3.26 -15.91 -0.30
CA LEU A 85 -2.34 -16.88 -0.89
C LEU A 85 -2.25 -18.15 -0.07
N LYS A 86 -1.83 -19.23 -0.72
CA LYS A 86 -1.61 -20.53 -0.08
C LYS A 86 -0.32 -21.16 -0.57
N ALA A 87 0.37 -21.87 0.31
CA ALA A 87 1.50 -22.71 -0.08
C ALA A 87 0.98 -23.99 -0.74
N ILE A 88 1.62 -24.42 -1.82
CA ILE A 88 1.23 -25.62 -2.58
C ILE A 88 2.22 -26.75 -2.35
N ALA A 89 3.52 -26.46 -2.43
CA ALA A 89 4.59 -27.45 -2.30
C ALA A 89 5.94 -26.78 -1.98
N GLY A 90 6.93 -27.59 -1.61
CA GLY A 90 8.30 -27.12 -1.36
C GLY A 90 8.44 -26.31 -0.07
N ASN A 91 9.55 -25.62 0.11
CA ASN A 91 9.82 -24.89 1.35
C ASN A 91 8.75 -23.82 1.62
N LEU A 92 8.33 -23.64 2.88
CA LEU A 92 7.29 -22.68 3.25
C LEU A 92 7.89 -21.27 3.47
N PRO A 93 7.60 -20.28 2.59
CA PRO A 93 8.07 -18.92 2.78
C PRO A 93 7.19 -18.15 3.77
N SER A 94 7.62 -16.95 4.12
CA SER A 94 6.74 -15.93 4.72
C SER A 94 6.35 -14.89 3.68
N VAL A 95 5.20 -14.26 3.87
CA VAL A 95 4.66 -13.23 3.01
C VAL A 95 4.45 -11.93 3.77
N ARG A 96 4.61 -10.80 3.11
CA ARG A 96 4.20 -9.48 3.62
C ARG A 96 3.73 -8.62 2.46
N ILE A 97 2.77 -7.74 2.72
CA ILE A 97 2.49 -6.64 1.80
C ILE A 97 3.74 -5.77 1.73
N ALA A 98 4.07 -5.32 0.51
CA ALA A 98 5.18 -4.41 0.31
C ALA A 98 4.91 -3.51 -0.90
N ALA A 99 5.44 -2.29 -0.86
CA ALA A 99 5.16 -1.27 -1.87
C ALA A 99 6.40 -0.40 -2.11
N TRP A 100 6.65 -0.02 -3.36
CA TRP A 100 7.65 1.01 -3.67
C TRP A 100 6.99 2.39 -3.60
N ALA A 101 7.53 3.29 -2.78
CA ALA A 101 6.96 4.61 -2.52
C ALA A 101 7.60 5.68 -3.42
N GLY A 102 6.82 6.25 -4.34
CA GLY A 102 7.26 7.24 -5.31
C GLY A 102 6.93 8.68 -4.92
N ASP A 103 7.87 9.58 -5.13
CA ASP A 103 7.60 11.02 -5.10
C ASP A 103 7.14 11.56 -6.46
N ILE A 104 6.81 12.86 -6.51
CA ILE A 104 6.38 13.54 -7.73
C ILE A 104 7.42 13.55 -8.85
N ALA A 105 8.71 13.37 -8.52
CA ALA A 105 9.80 13.30 -9.49
C ALA A 105 10.05 11.86 -9.99
N GLY A 106 9.28 10.88 -9.48
CA GLY A 106 9.46 9.47 -9.79
C GLY A 106 10.65 8.83 -9.08
N ALA A 107 11.14 9.44 -8.00
CA ALA A 107 12.19 8.90 -7.16
C ALA A 107 11.63 8.14 -5.95
N ASN A 108 12.43 7.22 -5.42
CA ASN A 108 12.03 6.43 -4.25
C ASN A 108 12.18 7.26 -2.97
N VAL A 109 11.10 7.37 -2.19
CA VAL A 109 11.15 7.90 -0.83
C VAL A 109 11.60 6.79 0.11
N ALA A 110 12.90 6.47 0.09
CA ALA A 110 13.45 5.33 0.84
C ALA A 110 13.37 5.47 2.38
N THR A 111 13.06 6.66 2.88
CA THR A 111 12.94 6.96 4.31
C THR A 111 11.64 6.46 4.93
N VAL A 112 10.61 6.16 4.13
CA VAL A 112 9.33 5.64 4.64
C VAL A 112 9.33 4.11 4.72
N THR A 113 8.51 3.56 5.62
CA THR A 113 8.32 2.11 5.76
C THR A 113 7.63 1.54 4.53
N GLN A 114 8.30 0.66 3.79
CA GLN A 114 7.81 0.11 2.51
C GLN A 114 7.34 -1.35 2.59
N VAL A 115 7.28 -1.91 3.80
CA VAL A 115 6.89 -3.28 4.07
C VAL A 115 5.96 -3.35 5.27
N GLY A 116 4.89 -4.11 5.16
CA GLY A 116 3.94 -4.37 6.23
C GLY A 116 4.34 -5.55 7.13
N PRO A 117 3.43 -5.99 8.02
CA PRO A 117 3.62 -7.15 8.87
C PRO A 117 3.91 -8.42 8.06
N THR A 118 4.79 -9.26 8.60
CA THR A 118 5.17 -10.54 7.99
C THR A 118 4.35 -11.68 8.56
N VAL A 119 3.79 -12.51 7.68
CA VAL A 119 2.98 -13.68 8.01
C VAL A 119 3.66 -14.93 7.46
N PRO A 120 4.02 -15.92 8.30
CA PRO A 120 4.58 -17.18 7.82
C PRO A 120 3.49 -18.07 7.22
N LEU A 121 3.77 -18.73 6.09
CA LEU A 121 2.96 -19.85 5.63
C LEU A 121 3.38 -21.10 6.41
N THR A 122 2.42 -21.80 7.01
CA THR A 122 2.71 -22.92 7.92
C THR A 122 2.10 -24.25 7.47
N THR A 123 1.04 -24.19 6.65
CA THR A 123 0.31 -25.37 6.15
C THR A 123 0.12 -25.27 4.65
N TYR A 124 0.25 -26.40 3.94
CA TYR A 124 -0.09 -26.45 2.50
C TYR A 124 -1.61 -26.45 2.30
N GLY A 125 -2.06 -25.75 1.26
CA GLY A 125 -3.49 -25.61 0.92
C GLY A 125 -4.28 -24.66 1.82
N GLU A 126 -3.71 -24.22 2.95
CA GLU A 126 -4.34 -23.21 3.81
C GLU A 126 -4.26 -21.83 3.15
N VAL A 127 -5.43 -21.20 2.95
CA VAL A 127 -5.52 -19.83 2.46
C VAL A 127 -5.20 -18.87 3.60
N VAL A 128 -4.07 -18.17 3.46
CA VAL A 128 -3.63 -17.11 4.35
C VAL A 128 -3.99 -15.76 3.73
N THR A 129 -4.59 -14.87 4.53
CA THR A 129 -4.81 -13.47 4.15
C THR A 129 -3.75 -12.61 4.80
N VAL A 130 -3.03 -11.82 4.00
CA VAL A 130 -2.09 -10.81 4.48
C VAL A 130 -2.60 -9.43 4.08
N SER A 131 -2.51 -8.47 4.99
CA SER A 131 -2.95 -7.10 4.74
C SER A 131 -2.01 -6.09 5.37
N ALA A 132 -1.96 -4.90 4.78
CA ALA A 132 -1.33 -3.75 5.41
C ALA A 132 -2.05 -2.46 5.01
N ILE A 133 -2.04 -1.48 5.91
CA ILE A 133 -2.64 -0.17 5.70
C ILE A 133 -1.54 0.85 5.40
N ILE A 134 -1.67 1.51 4.26
CA ILE A 134 -0.81 2.60 3.77
C ILE A 134 -1.57 3.92 3.95
N SER A 135 -0.93 4.91 4.59
CA SER A 135 -1.44 6.28 4.65
C SER A 135 -0.32 7.27 4.89
N ILE A 136 -0.52 8.52 4.48
CA ILE A 136 0.35 9.65 4.88
C ILE A 136 0.18 9.97 6.38
N ALA A 137 -0.93 9.55 6.99
CA ALA A 137 -1.21 9.78 8.39
C ALA A 137 -0.46 8.77 9.28
N ALA A 138 0.27 9.28 10.28
CA ALA A 138 0.91 8.45 11.30
C ALA A 138 -0.08 8.13 12.45
N ARG A 139 -1.08 7.28 12.17
CA ARG A 139 -2.08 6.84 13.17
C ARG A 139 -1.87 5.40 13.62
N THR A 140 -2.34 5.08 14.82
CA THR A 140 -2.45 3.69 15.29
C THR A 140 -3.29 2.88 14.32
N GLY A 141 -2.78 1.72 13.89
CA GLY A 141 -3.41 0.86 12.89
C GLY A 141 -2.95 1.11 11.46
N VAL A 142 -2.11 2.12 11.20
CA VAL A 142 -1.41 2.28 9.92
C VAL A 142 -0.08 1.53 9.99
N ASP A 143 0.11 0.55 9.09
CA ASP A 143 1.32 -0.29 9.05
C ASP A 143 2.47 0.41 8.34
N MET A 144 2.15 1.12 7.25
CA MET A 144 3.09 1.84 6.41
C MET A 144 2.72 3.32 6.42
N ALA A 145 3.06 3.99 7.52
CA ALA A 145 2.90 5.42 7.67
C ALA A 145 3.95 6.15 6.82
N TRP A 146 3.48 6.87 5.83
CA TRP A 146 4.28 7.61 4.86
C TRP A 146 4.24 9.11 5.14
N THR A 147 4.82 9.90 4.24
CA THR A 147 4.83 11.36 4.33
C THR A 147 4.20 11.95 3.08
N THR A 148 3.93 13.26 3.11
CA THR A 148 3.45 14.03 1.96
C THR A 148 4.42 14.07 0.78
N GLN A 149 5.65 13.57 0.94
CA GLN A 149 6.58 13.39 -0.17
C GLN A 149 6.15 12.26 -1.10
N VAL A 150 5.41 11.26 -0.60
CA VAL A 150 4.94 10.13 -1.40
C VAL A 150 3.61 10.50 -2.08
N THR A 151 3.59 10.40 -3.40
CA THR A 151 2.42 10.74 -4.23
C THR A 151 1.78 9.51 -4.87
N TYR A 152 2.53 8.41 -5.00
CA TYR A 152 2.01 7.13 -5.48
C TYR A 152 2.84 5.95 -4.98
N ALA A 153 2.30 4.75 -5.20
CA ALA A 153 2.92 3.48 -4.86
C ALA A 153 2.89 2.49 -6.03
N HIS A 154 3.92 1.68 -6.17
CA HIS A 154 3.81 0.39 -6.84
C HIS A 154 3.58 -0.67 -5.76
N VAL A 155 2.33 -1.10 -5.61
CA VAL A 155 1.91 -2.02 -4.54
C VAL A 155 2.11 -3.48 -4.94
N GLY A 156 2.30 -4.34 -3.95
CA GLY A 156 2.25 -5.78 -4.12
C GLY A 156 2.67 -6.52 -2.85
N LEU A 157 3.46 -7.57 -2.99
CA LEU A 157 3.93 -8.39 -1.87
C LEU A 157 5.37 -8.86 -2.04
N ASP A 158 6.00 -9.21 -0.92
CA ASP A 158 7.26 -9.94 -0.89
C ASP A 158 7.03 -11.35 -0.36
N LEU A 159 7.67 -12.33 -0.99
CA LEU A 159 7.94 -13.63 -0.37
C LEU A 159 9.37 -13.63 0.17
N ILE A 160 9.55 -13.98 1.43
CA ILE A 160 10.84 -14.05 2.12
C ILE A 160 11.05 -15.41 2.77
N GLY A 161 12.27 -15.68 3.23
CA GLY A 161 12.64 -16.97 3.82
C GLY A 161 13.12 -17.97 2.75
N PRO A 162 12.98 -19.29 2.99
CA PRO A 162 13.63 -20.32 2.18
C PRO A 162 13.12 -20.35 0.73
N ASN A 163 14.02 -20.62 -0.23
CA ASN A 163 13.68 -20.75 -1.65
C ASN A 163 13.17 -22.16 -1.98
N GLY A 164 12.50 -22.32 -3.12
CA GLY A 164 11.98 -23.59 -3.63
C GLY A 164 10.52 -23.87 -3.27
N GLY A 165 9.88 -22.99 -2.51
CA GLY A 165 8.43 -23.01 -2.26
C GLY A 165 7.61 -22.59 -3.47
N ILE A 166 6.50 -23.26 -3.71
CA ILE A 166 5.47 -22.89 -4.68
C ILE A 166 4.27 -22.35 -3.92
N VAL A 167 3.80 -21.16 -4.30
CA VAL A 167 2.61 -20.53 -3.74
C VAL A 167 1.60 -20.22 -4.85
N ARG A 168 0.32 -20.21 -4.51
CA ARG A 168 -0.73 -19.61 -5.34
C ARG A 168 -1.25 -18.35 -4.67
N ILE A 169 -1.37 -17.29 -5.44
CA ILE A 169 -1.66 -15.93 -4.99
C ILE A 169 -2.89 -15.45 -5.76
N ASP A 170 -3.96 -15.15 -5.03
CA ASP A 170 -5.16 -14.49 -5.51
C ASP A 170 -4.84 -13.02 -5.88
N ASP A 171 -5.69 -12.40 -6.68
CA ASP A 171 -5.49 -11.01 -7.10
C ASP A 171 -5.27 -10.09 -5.89
N ILE A 172 -4.35 -9.12 -6.03
CA ILE A 172 -4.07 -8.16 -4.95
C ILE A 172 -5.11 -7.04 -5.01
N GLU A 173 -5.78 -6.83 -3.89
CA GLU A 173 -6.82 -5.83 -3.75
C GLU A 173 -6.30 -4.60 -3.01
N VAL A 174 -6.76 -3.42 -3.43
CA VAL A 174 -6.50 -2.14 -2.77
C VAL A 174 -7.81 -1.43 -2.52
N GLU A 175 -8.21 -1.37 -1.26
CA GLU A 175 -9.47 -0.79 -0.81
C GLU A 175 -9.24 0.56 -0.12
N ASP A 176 -10.15 1.50 -0.35
CA ASP A 176 -10.26 2.72 0.45
C ASP A 176 -10.96 2.41 1.78
N VAL A 177 -10.18 2.44 2.86
CA VAL A 177 -10.64 2.21 4.23
C VAL A 177 -10.62 3.48 5.08
N THR A 178 -10.60 4.64 4.43
CA THR A 178 -10.60 5.97 5.07
C THR A 178 -11.73 6.10 6.09
N ASN A 179 -12.89 5.51 5.79
CA ASN A 179 -14.08 5.51 6.66
C ASN A 179 -13.91 4.76 8.00
N ILE A 180 -12.83 3.98 8.17
CA ILE A 180 -12.48 3.30 9.43
C ILE A 180 -11.67 4.25 10.33
N PHE A 181 -10.83 5.09 9.74
CA PHE A 181 -9.91 5.98 10.44
C PHE A 181 -10.52 7.35 10.73
N ILE A 182 -11.33 7.85 9.80
CA ILE A 182 -12.10 9.07 9.96
C ILE A 182 -13.45 8.65 10.52
N ARG A 183 -13.74 9.04 11.78
CA ARG A 183 -15.04 8.74 12.40
C ARG A 183 -16.12 9.27 11.46
N LYS A 184 -16.95 8.37 10.92
CA LYS A 184 -18.00 8.61 9.90
C LYS A 184 -18.98 9.78 10.17
N LEU A 185 -18.89 10.46 11.31
CA LEU A 185 -19.88 11.38 11.85
C LEU A 185 -19.31 12.65 12.50
N MET A 186 -18.02 12.96 12.35
CA MET A 186 -17.52 14.25 12.85
C MET A 186 -17.16 15.19 11.70
N ASP A 187 -17.67 16.42 11.79
CA ASP A 187 -17.56 17.46 10.76
C ASP A 187 -16.22 18.21 10.86
N TRP A 188 -15.12 17.47 11.05
CA TRP A 188 -13.79 18.05 11.18
C TRP A 188 -12.71 17.31 10.38
N VAL A 189 -11.67 18.06 10.01
CA VAL A 189 -10.46 17.59 9.33
C VAL A 189 -9.27 17.67 10.29
N ASP A 190 -8.59 16.55 10.54
CA ASP A 190 -7.40 16.56 11.40
C ASP A 190 -6.15 16.91 10.59
N VAL A 191 -5.34 17.84 11.08
CA VAL A 191 -4.02 18.13 10.50
C VAL A 191 -3.10 16.90 10.45
N ARG A 192 -3.31 15.92 11.34
CA ARG A 192 -2.54 14.66 11.33
C ARG A 192 -2.86 13.74 10.17
N ASP A 193 -4.06 13.84 9.60
CA ASP A 193 -4.44 13.04 8.42
C ASP A 193 -3.69 13.50 7.15
N TYR A 194 -3.08 14.68 7.23
CA TYR A 194 -2.27 15.29 6.17
C TYR A 194 -0.78 15.32 6.53
N GLY A 195 -0.38 14.54 7.54
CA GLY A 195 1.02 14.31 7.89
C GLY A 195 1.62 15.23 8.94
N ALA A 196 0.81 16.04 9.64
CA ALA A 196 1.32 16.85 10.76
C ALA A 196 1.83 15.93 11.89
N LEU A 197 3.05 16.14 12.36
CA LEU A 197 3.66 15.28 13.39
C LEU A 197 3.40 15.82 14.80
N GLY A 198 3.45 17.14 14.99
CA GLY A 198 3.25 17.76 16.30
C GLY A 198 4.34 17.41 17.31
N ASN A 199 5.58 17.21 16.85
CA ASN A 199 6.75 16.83 17.66
C ASN A 199 7.62 18.02 18.10
N GLY A 200 7.22 19.25 17.76
CA GLY A 200 7.91 20.51 18.09
C GLY A 200 9.11 20.86 17.21
N THR A 201 9.54 19.98 16.31
CA THR A 201 10.77 20.16 15.51
C THR A 201 10.52 20.10 14.01
N THR A 202 9.62 19.25 13.55
CA THR A 202 9.22 19.13 12.14
C THR A 202 8.36 20.32 11.72
N ASN A 203 8.61 20.87 10.53
CA ASN A 203 7.77 21.93 9.98
C ASN A 203 6.42 21.34 9.50
N ASP A 204 5.33 21.67 10.19
CA ASP A 204 3.99 21.12 9.96
C ASP A 204 3.11 22.02 9.05
N VAL A 205 3.64 23.14 8.52
CA VAL A 205 2.89 24.09 7.66
C VAL A 205 2.16 23.39 6.51
N ALA A 206 2.85 22.50 5.79
CA ALA A 206 2.29 21.85 4.61
C ALA A 206 1.06 20.98 4.95
N ALA A 207 1.08 20.32 6.11
CA ALA A 207 -0.03 19.50 6.57
C ALA A 207 -1.24 20.36 6.97
N PHE A 208 -1.00 21.52 7.61
CA PHE A 208 -2.07 22.46 7.97
C PHE A 208 -2.76 23.05 6.74
N LEU A 209 -1.99 23.50 5.74
CA LEU A 209 -2.56 24.05 4.50
C LEU A 209 -3.33 22.99 3.71
N ALA A 210 -2.84 21.74 3.69
CA ALA A 210 -3.55 20.64 3.04
C ALA A 210 -4.84 20.28 3.77
N ALA A 211 -4.85 20.30 5.10
CA ALA A 211 -6.05 20.08 5.90
C ALA A 211 -7.10 21.19 5.68
N ASP A 212 -6.69 22.46 5.62
CA ASP A 212 -7.59 23.59 5.33
C ASP A 212 -8.22 23.51 3.93
N ALA A 213 -7.40 23.20 2.92
CA ALA A 213 -7.89 23.00 1.56
C ALA A 213 -8.94 21.87 1.45
N ASP A 214 -8.80 20.81 2.27
CA ASP A 214 -9.80 19.73 2.35
C ASP A 214 -11.00 20.09 3.22
N ALA A 215 -10.81 20.88 4.27
CA ALA A 215 -11.87 21.26 5.20
C ALA A 215 -13.05 21.88 4.45
N GLN A 216 -12.80 22.72 3.44
CA GLN A 216 -13.85 23.33 2.61
C GLN A 216 -14.96 24.00 3.46
N GLY A 217 -14.57 24.62 4.57
CA GLY A 217 -15.47 25.27 5.54
C GLY A 217 -15.92 24.39 6.71
N ARG A 218 -15.47 23.13 6.79
CA ARG A 218 -15.59 22.27 7.99
C ARG A 218 -14.60 22.70 9.07
N GLU A 219 -14.79 22.24 10.29
CA GLU A 219 -13.85 22.54 11.39
C GLU A 219 -12.50 21.85 11.14
N ILE A 220 -11.39 22.49 11.53
CA ILE A 220 -10.07 21.86 11.52
C ILE A 220 -9.74 21.44 12.96
N LEU A 221 -9.50 20.15 13.16
CA LEU A 221 -8.98 19.64 14.42
C LEU A 221 -7.45 19.71 14.43
N VAL A 222 -6.93 20.40 15.43
CA VAL A 222 -5.52 20.31 15.81
C VAL A 222 -5.40 19.30 16.96
N SER A 223 -5.12 18.05 16.62
CA SER A 223 -4.85 16.99 17.59
C SER A 223 -3.71 17.35 18.54
N GLY A 224 -3.75 16.92 19.82
CA GLY A 224 -2.78 17.35 20.83
C GLY A 224 -1.31 17.06 20.46
N GLY A 225 -0.47 18.10 20.53
CA GLY A 225 0.96 18.07 20.17
C GLY A 225 1.55 19.49 20.16
N VAL A 226 2.84 19.62 19.80
CA VAL A 226 3.50 20.91 19.56
C VAL A 226 3.82 21.01 18.08
N PHE A 227 3.11 21.88 17.35
CA PHE A 227 3.27 22.02 15.90
C PHE A 227 4.19 23.20 15.60
N ARG A 228 5.28 22.95 14.88
CA ARG A 228 6.19 24.02 14.46
C ARG A 228 5.74 24.50 13.09
N LEU A 229 5.27 25.75 13.02
CA LEU A 229 4.89 26.41 11.77
C LEU A 229 5.95 27.45 11.41
N THR A 230 6.69 27.26 10.32
CA THR A 230 7.79 28.18 9.94
C THR A 230 7.37 29.31 9.00
N SER A 231 6.07 29.45 8.75
CA SER A 231 5.45 30.53 7.98
C SER A 231 4.07 30.80 8.54
N ASP A 232 3.49 31.93 8.14
CA ASP A 232 2.09 32.22 8.45
C ASP A 232 1.18 31.17 7.82
N VAL A 233 0.19 30.74 8.58
CA VAL A 233 -0.84 29.79 8.16
C VAL A 233 -2.19 30.44 8.47
N THR A 234 -3.09 30.44 7.49
CA THR A 234 -4.50 30.82 7.68
C THR A 234 -5.32 29.55 7.55
N ILE A 235 -6.15 29.27 8.57
CA ILE A 235 -7.04 28.11 8.72
C ILE A 235 -8.34 28.54 9.37
#